data_AF-A0A7Z0TV28-F1
#
_entry.id   AF-A0A7Z0TV28-F1
#
_cell.length_a   1.000
_cell.length_b   1.000
_cell.length_c   1.000
_cell.angle_alpha   90.00
_cell.angle_beta   90.00
_cell.angle_gamma   90.00
#
_symmetry.space_group_name_H-M   'P 1'
#
loop_
_entity.id
_entity.type
_entity.pdbx_description
1 polymer ?
#
loop_
_entity_poly.entity_id
_entity_poly.type
_entity_poly.pdbx_seq_one_letter_code
_entity_poly.pdbx_strand_id
1 'polypeptide(L)'
;MNHAAERPYAEPEAAARKLVEIAAKIEAVQDGRIYIERINAQFMFELKGSGREFGAGLRYAIERGWLSKHESGTYVKLMPPGEDLLTRK
;
A
#
# COMPACT_ATOMS: atom_id res chain seq x y z
N MET A 1 29.56 9.89 -12.37
CA MET A 1 28.09 9.96 -12.52
C MET A 1 27.54 8.62 -12.06
N ASN A 2 27.04 8.54 -10.83
CA ASN A 2 26.39 7.32 -10.34
C ASN A 2 24.89 7.51 -10.54
N HIS A 3 24.32 6.85 -11.54
CA HIS A 3 22.88 6.70 -11.64
C HIS A 3 22.45 5.80 -10.48
N ALA A 4 22.16 6.39 -9.32
CA ALA A 4 21.36 5.70 -8.32
C ALA A 4 20.08 5.29 -9.03
N ALA A 5 19.81 3.98 -9.13
CA ALA A 5 18.58 3.49 -9.71
C ALA A 5 17.41 4.24 -9.04
N GLU A 6 16.54 4.86 -9.84
CA GLU A 6 15.38 5.56 -9.33
C GLU A 6 14.64 4.63 -8.36
N ARG A 7 14.49 5.05 -7.11
CA ARG A 7 13.74 4.29 -6.11
C ARG A 7 12.26 4.63 -6.35
N PRO A 8 11.48 3.75 -6.99
CA PRO A 8 10.13 4.10 -7.45
C PRO A 8 9.16 4.42 -6.31
N TYR A 9 9.53 4.09 -5.07
CA TYR A 9 8.71 4.27 -3.88
C TYR A 9 9.32 5.23 -2.85
N ALA A 10 10.34 6.01 -3.24
CA ALA A 10 10.89 7.05 -2.36
C ALA A 10 9.85 8.13 -2.05
N GLU A 11 8.97 8.44 -3.02
CA GLU A 11 7.83 9.33 -2.83
C GLU A 11 6.68 8.61 -2.10
N PRO A 12 6.20 9.13 -0.96
CA PRO A 12 5.15 8.47 -0.18
C PRO A 12 3.86 8.22 -0.97
N GLU A 13 3.48 9.13 -1.87
CA GLU A 13 2.30 8.93 -2.73
C GLU A 13 2.50 7.77 -3.70
N ALA A 14 3.68 7.65 -4.32
CA ALA A 14 3.98 6.56 -5.23
C ALA A 14 3.95 5.20 -4.51
N ALA A 15 4.52 5.15 -3.31
CA ALA A 15 4.41 3.98 -2.43
C ALA A 15 2.94 3.69 -2.10
N ALA A 16 2.18 4.68 -1.65
CA ALA A 16 0.77 4.55 -1.27
C ALA A 16 -0.12 3.99 -2.40
N ARG A 17 0.02 4.53 -3.62
CA ARG A 17 -0.70 4.04 -4.80
C ARG A 17 -0.40 2.58 -5.08
N LYS A 18 0.88 2.18 -4.97
CA LYS A 18 1.26 0.79 -5.13
C LYS A 18 0.67 -0.11 -4.03
N LEU A 19 0.62 0.36 -2.77
CA LEU A 19 -0.03 -0.39 -1.69
C LEU A 19 -1.53 -0.59 -1.95
N VAL A 20 -2.22 0.40 -2.51
CA VAL A 20 -3.63 0.29 -2.92
C VAL A 20 -3.79 -0.74 -4.04
N GLU A 21 -2.94 -0.71 -5.07
CA GLU A 21 -2.96 -1.70 -6.15
C GLU A 21 -2.72 -3.13 -5.63
N ILE A 22 -1.83 -3.31 -4.66
CA ILE A 22 -1.55 -4.60 -4.03
C ILE A 22 -2.76 -5.04 -3.19
N ALA A 23 -3.29 -4.15 -2.35
CA ALA A 23 -4.44 -4.43 -1.49
C ALA A 23 -5.65 -4.91 -2.30
N ALA A 24 -5.92 -4.29 -3.46
CA ALA A 24 -7.03 -4.65 -4.33
C ALA A 24 -6.91 -6.04 -4.98
N LYS A 25 -5.71 -6.64 -4.99
CA LYS A 25 -5.46 -7.98 -5.54
C LYS A 25 -5.48 -9.07 -4.48
N ILE A 26 -5.48 -8.71 -3.20
CA ILE A 26 -5.49 -9.67 -2.10
C ILE A 26 -6.93 -9.95 -1.72
N GLU A 27 -7.29 -11.22 -1.63
CA GLU A 27 -8.59 -11.65 -1.14
C GLU A 27 -8.77 -11.18 0.31
N ALA A 28 -9.80 -10.37 0.54
CA ALA A 28 -10.16 -9.93 1.87
C ALA A 28 -10.80 -11.09 2.65
N VAL A 29 -10.51 -11.15 3.94
CA VAL A 29 -11.23 -12.00 4.88
C VAL A 29 -12.51 -11.29 5.35
N GLN A 30 -13.07 -11.73 6.47
CA GLN A 30 -14.28 -11.20 7.06
C GLN A 30 -14.30 -9.67 7.13
N ASP A 31 -15.43 -9.07 6.74
CA ASP A 31 -15.68 -7.63 6.83
C ASP A 31 -14.67 -6.78 6.00
N GLY A 32 -14.19 -7.31 4.87
CA GLY A 32 -13.31 -6.59 3.94
C GLY A 32 -11.89 -6.37 4.49
N ARG A 33 -11.50 -7.10 5.54
CA ARG A 33 -10.17 -6.98 6.16
C ARG A 33 -9.12 -7.71 5.33
N ILE A 34 -7.97 -7.07 5.15
CA ILE A 34 -6.82 -7.60 4.42
C ILE A 34 -5.66 -7.67 5.40
N TYR A 35 -5.00 -8.82 5.49
CA TYR A 35 -3.79 -8.96 6.30
C TYR A 35 -2.69 -8.04 5.78
N ILE A 36 -2.24 -7.09 6.61
CA ILE A 36 -1.23 -6.10 6.22
C ILE A 36 0.10 -6.76 5.82
N GLU A 37 0.41 -7.92 6.41
CA GLU A 37 1.64 -8.66 6.11
C GLU A 37 1.68 -9.15 4.66
N ARG A 38 0.52 -9.42 4.05
CA ARG A 38 0.43 -9.86 2.64
C ARG A 38 0.82 -8.72 1.71
N ILE A 39 0.33 -7.51 1.99
CA ILE A 39 0.71 -6.30 1.26
C ILE A 39 2.20 -6.03 1.45
N ASN A 40 2.68 -6.10 2.70
CA ASN A 40 4.08 -5.86 3.05
C ASN A 40 5.03 -6.84 2.34
N ALA A 41 4.68 -8.14 2.33
CA ALA A 41 5.48 -9.18 1.69
C ALA A 41 5.63 -8.93 0.18
N GLN A 42 4.54 -8.64 -0.53
CA GLN A 42 4.61 -8.34 -1.96
C GLN A 42 5.41 -7.06 -2.23
N PHE A 43 5.17 -6.00 -1.45
CA PHE A 43 5.89 -4.74 -1.61
C PHE A 43 7.40 -4.88 -1.40
N MET A 44 7.83 -5.62 -0.37
CA MET A 44 9.25 -5.77 -0.04
C MET A 44 9.96 -6.82 -0.92
N PHE A 45 9.37 -8.00 -1.07
CA PHE A 45 10.07 -9.13 -1.67
C PHE A 45 9.96 -9.15 -3.20
N GLU A 46 8.80 -8.77 -3.75
CA GLU A 46 8.57 -8.76 -5.19
C GLU A 46 9.00 -7.41 -5.80
N LEU A 47 8.59 -6.30 -5.19
CA LEU A 47 8.82 -4.96 -5.72
C LEU A 47 10.10 -4.28 -5.19
N LYS A 48 10.85 -4.97 -4.32
CA LYS A 48 12.10 -4.48 -3.71
C LYS A 48 11.96 -3.13 -2.99
N GLY A 49 10.76 -2.82 -2.50
CA GLY A 49 10.53 -1.68 -1.62
C GLY A 49 11.12 -1.92 -0.23
N SER A 50 11.39 -0.85 0.51
CA SER A 50 11.91 -0.92 1.88
C SER A 50 10.82 -0.70 2.93
N GLY A 51 11.08 -1.11 4.17
CA GLY A 51 10.14 -0.86 5.28
C GLY A 51 9.86 0.62 5.55
N ARG A 52 10.83 1.50 5.28
CA ARG A 52 10.63 2.95 5.38
C ARG A 52 9.63 3.45 4.34
N GLU A 53 9.77 2.98 3.10
CA GLU A 53 8.86 3.35 2.00
C GLU A 53 7.47 2.77 2.22
N PHE A 54 7.38 1.51 2.69
CA PHE A 54 6.10 0.89 3.08
C PHE A 54 5.39 1.71 4.16
N GLY A 55 6.12 2.07 5.24
CA GLY A 55 5.55 2.85 6.33
C GLY A 55 5.11 4.25 5.91
N ALA A 56 5.90 4.93 5.07
CA ALA A 56 5.56 6.25 4.53
C ALA A 56 4.33 6.18 3.60
N GLY A 57 4.28 5.19 2.70
CA GLY A 57 3.15 4.97 1.80
C GLY A 57 1.89 4.57 2.54
N LEU A 58 1.98 3.70 3.56
CA LEU A 58 0.83 3.31 4.36
C LEU A 58 0.25 4.49 5.13
N ARG A 59 1.11 5.32 5.75
CA ARG A 59 0.67 6.54 6.43
C ARG A 59 -0.04 7.47 5.46
N TYR A 60 0.56 7.73 4.29
CA TYR A 60 -0.04 8.57 3.26
C TYR A 60 -1.40 8.02 2.80
N ALA A 61 -1.51 6.72 2.54
CA ALA A 61 -2.77 6.09 2.14
C ALA A 61 -3.88 6.23 3.21
N ILE A 62 -3.52 6.13 4.50
CA ILE A 62 -4.45 6.32 5.61
C ILE A 62 -4.90 7.78 5.71
N GLU A 63 -3.98 8.73 5.63
CA GLU A 63 -4.27 10.18 5.67
C GLU A 63 -5.20 10.60 4.53
N ARG A 64 -5.10 9.96 3.36
CA ARG A 64 -5.97 10.19 2.21
C ARG A 64 -7.27 9.39 2.22
N GLY A 65 -7.48 8.54 3.22
CA GLY A 65 -8.64 7.67 3.32
C GLY A 65 -8.69 6.59 2.23
N TRP A 66 -7.56 6.24 1.62
CA TRP A 66 -7.46 5.19 0.60
C TRP A 66 -7.41 3.79 1.23
N LEU A 67 -6.74 3.69 2.37
CA LEU A 67 -6.70 2.49 3.21
C LEU A 67 -7.10 2.87 4.64
N SER A 68 -7.86 2.01 5.32
CA SER A 68 -8.07 2.12 6.77
C SER A 68 -7.26 1.07 7.49
N LYS A 69 -6.57 1.42 8.58
CA LYS A 69 -5.81 0.46 9.39
C LYS A 69 -6.62 0.09 10.64
N HIS A 70 -6.82 -1.20 10.85
CA HIS A 70 -7.46 -1.72 12.06
C HIS A 70 -6.58 -1.44 13.30
N GLU A 71 -7.20 -1.24 14.46
CA GLU A 71 -6.50 -0.90 15.72
C GLU A 71 -5.44 -1.93 16.14
N SER A 72 -5.69 -3.21 15.85
CA SER A 72 -4.72 -4.30 16.12
C SER A 72 -3.43 -4.17 15.30
N GLY A 73 -3.46 -3.36 14.24
CA GLY A 73 -2.38 -3.23 13.26
C GLY A 73 -2.19 -4.42 12.32
N THR A 74 -2.94 -5.51 12.52
CA THR A 74 -2.89 -6.74 11.69
C THR A 74 -3.56 -6.56 10.33
N TYR A 75 -4.56 -5.69 10.26
CA TYR A 75 -5.43 -5.56 9.11
C TYR A 75 -5.44 -4.15 8.55
N VAL A 76 -5.62 -4.08 7.24
CA VAL A 76 -6.12 -2.89 6.56
C VAL A 76 -7.43 -3.20 5.83
N LYS A 77 -8.17 -2.18 5.43
CA LYS A 77 -9.28 -2.29 4.47
C LYS A 77 -9.02 -1.34 3.30
N LEU A 78 -9.34 -1.79 2.09
CA LEU A 78 -9.46 -0.91 0.94
C LEU A 78 -10.73 -0.06 1.12
N MET A 79 -10.61 1.25 0.93
CA MET A 79 -11.70 2.20 1.13
C MET A 79 -12.15 2.76 -0.22
N PRO A 80 -13.39 3.28 -0.34
CA PRO A 80 -13.90 3.79 -1.62
C PRO A 80 -12.99 4.82 -2.30
N PRO A 81 -12.40 5.81 -1.61
CA PRO A 81 -11.46 6.73 -2.24
C PRO A 81 -10.19 6.07 -2.81
N GLY A 82 -9.79 4.90 -2.28
CA GLY A 82 -8.71 4.08 -2.81
C GLY A 82 -9.16 3.27 -4.03
N GLU A 83 -10.38 2.75 -4.03
CA GLU A 83 -10.97 2.06 -5.19
C GLU A 83 -11.10 2.99 -6.40
N ASP A 84 -11.46 4.26 -6.18
CA ASP A 84 -11.55 5.30 -7.22
C ASP A 84 -10.20 5.55 -7.94
N LEU A 85 -9.08 5.21 -7.31
CA LEU A 85 -7.76 5.31 -7.96
C LEU A 85 -7.55 4.20 -9.01
N LEU A 86 -8.26 3.08 -8.89
CA LEU A 86 -8.11 1.91 -9.75
C LEU A 86 -9.02 1.98 -10.98
N THR A 87 -10.07 2.79 -10.93
CA THR A 87 -11.08 2.93 -12.00
C THR A 87 -10.72 3.98 -13.05
N ARG A 88 -9.75 4.86 -12.77
CA ARG A 88 -9.22 5.81 -13.75
C ARG A 88 -8.25 5.11 -14.71
N LYS A 89 -8.78 4.58 -15.81
CA LYS A 89 -8.01 4.22 -17.01
C LYS A 89 -7.83 5.42 -17.93
#